data_AF-A0A957MXX7-F1
#
_entry.id   AF-A0A957MXX7-F1
#
_cell.length_a   1.000
_cell.length_b   1.000
_cell.length_c   1.000
_cell.angle_alpha   90.00
_cell.angle_beta   90.00
_cell.angle_gamma   90.00
#
_symmetry.space_group_name_H-M   'P 1'
#
loop_
_entity.id
_entity.type
_entity.pdbx_description
1 polymer ?
#
loop_
_entity_poly.entity_id
_entity_poly.type
_entity_poly.pdbx_seq_one_letter_code
_entity_poly.pdbx_strand_id
1 'polypeptide(L)'
;MKAFTVMGRTIKGAYEEFFLVVGLSLVFWAGTLLVVTAPMTWVGMNYVGNRIANYRRVNFSFFWEGAKQHIGRGVLLWLLIVLAPPIMISS
;
A
#
# COMPACT_ATOMS: atom_id res chain seq x y z
N MET A 1 -15.28 6.34 36.84
CA MET A 1 -15.72 5.88 35.50
C MET A 1 -15.12 6.62 34.30
N LYS A 2 -14.49 7.80 34.45
CA LYS A 2 -13.85 8.54 33.34
C LYS A 2 -12.72 7.76 32.63
N ALA A 3 -11.98 6.93 33.36
CA ALA A 3 -10.91 6.10 32.81
C ALA A 3 -11.39 5.10 31.74
N PHE A 4 -12.54 4.45 31.97
CA PHE A 4 -13.14 3.53 31.00
C PHE A 4 -13.60 4.26 29.72
N THR A 5 -14.09 5.49 29.84
CA THR A 5 -14.47 6.30 28.68
C THR A 5 -13.26 6.71 27.84
N VAL A 6 -12.13 7.05 28.48
CA VAL A 6 -10.87 7.35 27.78
C VAL A 6 -10.31 6.10 27.10
N MET A 7 -10.28 4.97 27.82
CA MET A 7 -9.84 3.68 27.27
C MET A 7 -10.67 3.26 26.05
N GLY A 8 -11.99 3.42 26.10
CA GLY A 8 -12.87 3.11 24.96
C GLY A 8 -12.61 3.99 23.73
N ARG A 9 -12.26 5.27 23.91
CA ARG A 9 -11.86 6.15 22.79
C ARG A 9 -10.55 5.72 22.15
N THR A 10 -9.58 5.29 22.96
CA THR A 10 -8.31 4.77 22.45
C THR A 10 -8.50 3.45 21.69
N ILE A 11 -9.32 2.54 22.21
CA ILE A 11 -9.65 1.27 21.53
C ILE A 11 -10.36 1.54 20.21
N LYS A 12 -11.32 2.48 20.19
CA LYS A 12 -12.01 2.86 18.96
C LYS A 12 -11.03 3.45 17.93
N GLY A 13 -10.13 4.34 18.34
CA GLY A 13 -9.12 4.91 17.45
C GLY A 13 -8.18 3.84 16.89
N ALA A 14 -7.71 2.92 17.74
CA ALA A 14 -6.89 1.79 17.28
C ALA A 14 -7.65 0.90 16.30
N TYR A 15 -8.93 0.62 16.55
CA TYR A 15 -9.77 -0.18 15.66
C TYR A 15 -9.94 0.47 14.29
N GLU A 16 -10.14 1.78 14.23
CA GLU A 16 -10.22 2.54 12.97
C GLU A 16 -8.92 2.44 12.17
N GLU A 17 -7.76 2.52 12.83
CA GLU A 17 -6.45 2.32 12.19
C GLU A 17 -6.24 0.87 11.72
N PHE A 18 -6.61 -0.13 12.53
CA PHE A 18 -6.53 -1.55 12.15
C PHE A 18 -7.41 -1.87 10.94
N PHE A 19 -8.61 -1.30 10.87
CA PHE A 19 -9.52 -1.52 9.75
C PHE A 19 -8.94 -1.02 8.43
N LEU A 20 -8.20 0.10 8.46
CA LEU A 20 -7.49 0.60 7.30
C LEU A 20 -6.39 -0.36 6.84
N VAL A 21 -5.60 -0.92 7.76
CA VAL A 21 -4.58 -1.92 7.42
C VAL A 21 -5.21 -3.17 6.80
N VAL A 22 -6.36 -3.62 7.32
CA VAL A 22 -7.13 -4.72 6.72
C VAL A 22 -7.57 -4.36 5.29
N GLY A 23 -8.12 -3.16 5.07
CA GLY A 23 -8.50 -2.69 3.75
C GLY A 23 -7.33 -2.63 2.76
N LEU A 24 -6.17 -2.10 3.20
CA LEU A 24 -4.94 -2.08 2.40
C LEU A 24 -4.45 -3.50 2.09
N SER A 25 -4.54 -4.44 3.04
CA SER A 25 -4.17 -5.84 2.82
C SER A 25 -5.03 -6.49 1.73
N LEU A 26 -6.35 -6.29 1.78
CA LEU A 26 -7.27 -6.81 0.76
C LEU A 26 -6.94 -6.25 -0.63
N VAL A 27 -6.72 -4.94 -0.73
CA VAL A 27 -6.36 -4.28 -2.00
C VAL A 27 -4.98 -4.71 -2.48
N PHE A 28 -4.03 -4.91 -1.57
CA PHE A 28 -2.71 -5.40 -1.89
C PHE A 28 -2.79 -6.79 -2.54
N TRP A 29 -3.49 -7.73 -1.91
CA TRP A 29 -3.63 -9.07 -2.46
C TRP A 29 -4.44 -9.07 -3.76
N ALA A 30 -5.57 -8.38 -3.80
CA ALA A 30 -6.39 -8.30 -5.00
C ALA A 30 -5.63 -7.70 -6.19
N GLY A 31 -4.87 -6.63 -5.97
CA GLY A 31 -4.13 -5.96 -7.04
C GLY A 31 -2.83 -6.66 -7.44
N THR A 32 -2.09 -7.26 -6.49
CA THR A 32 -0.88 -8.00 -6.83
C THR A 32 -1.18 -9.30 -7.59
N LEU A 33 -2.25 -10.01 -7.23
CA LEU A 33 -2.64 -11.26 -7.89
C LEU A 33 -3.10 -11.05 -9.34
N LEU A 34 -3.61 -9.87 -9.67
CA LEU A 34 -4.09 -9.56 -11.02
C LEU A 34 -2.96 -9.26 -12.03
N VAL A 35 -1.69 -9.36 -11.63
CA VAL A 35 -0.43 -9.18 -12.41
C VAL A 35 -0.32 -7.84 -13.15
N VAL A 36 -1.29 -7.50 -13.99
CA VAL A 36 -1.44 -6.23 -14.70
C VAL A 36 -1.53 -5.05 -13.73
N THR A 37 -2.25 -5.21 -12.62
CA THR A 37 -2.42 -4.14 -11.61
C THR A 37 -1.35 -4.18 -10.52
N ALA A 38 -0.49 -5.21 -10.48
CA ALA A 38 0.61 -5.33 -9.55
C ALA A 38 1.51 -4.07 -9.49
N PRO A 39 1.99 -3.48 -10.60
CA PRO A 39 2.82 -2.26 -10.54
C PRO A 39 2.13 -1.11 -9.81
N MET A 40 0.83 -0.89 -10.03
CA MET A 40 0.08 0.15 -9.34
C MET A 40 -0.03 -0.14 -7.84
N THR A 41 -0.31 -1.40 -7.50
CA THR A 41 -0.49 -1.84 -6.12
C THR A 41 0.79 -1.73 -5.30
N TRP A 42 1.92 -2.18 -5.85
CA TRP A 42 3.21 -2.08 -5.18
C TRP A 42 3.63 -0.63 -4.94
N VAL A 43 3.45 0.23 -5.95
CA VAL A 43 3.78 1.65 -5.83
C VAL A 43 2.85 2.36 -4.83
N GLY A 44 1.55 2.09 -4.87
CA GLY A 44 0.58 2.63 -3.92
C GLY A 44 0.91 2.23 -2.48
N MET A 45 1.27 0.96 -2.24
CA MET A 45 1.67 0.50 -0.92
C MET A 45 2.97 1.12 -0.41
N ASN A 46 3.99 1.25 -1.27
CA ASN A 46 5.24 1.92 -0.90
C ASN A 46 5.00 3.40 -0.56
N TYR A 47 4.11 4.07 -1.30
CA TYR A 47 3.73 5.45 -1.01
C TYR A 47 3.02 5.59 0.34
N VAL A 48 2.07 4.70 0.63
CA VAL A 48 1.39 4.66 1.94
C VAL A 48 2.40 4.42 3.06
N GLY A 49 3.31 3.45 2.91
CA GLY A 49 4.37 3.19 3.88
C GLY A 49 5.25 4.40 4.14
N ASN A 50 5.65 5.11 3.08
CA ASN A 50 6.41 6.35 3.18
C ASN A 50 5.65 7.45 3.92
N ARG A 51 4.33 7.56 3.70
CA ARG A 51 3.46 8.52 4.40
C ARG A 51 3.28 8.20 5.87
N ILE A 52 3.12 6.93 6.21
CA ILE A 52 3.02 6.47 7.60
C ILE A 52 4.33 6.75 8.34
N ALA A 53 5.48 6.37 7.74
CA ALA A 53 6.78 6.52 8.36
C ALA A 53 7.18 7.99 8.61
N ASN A 54 7.01 8.85 7.60
CA ASN A 54 7.48 10.25 7.68
C ASN A 54 6.46 11.23 8.26
N TYR A 55 5.18 11.01 8.01
CA TYR A 55 4.13 11.99 8.35
C TYR A 55 3.17 11.50 9.44
N ARG A 56 3.29 10.25 9.90
CA ARG A 56 2.38 9.62 10.88
C ARG A 56 0.89 9.78 10.51
N ARG A 57 0.60 9.80 9.21
CA ARG A 57 -0.77 9.91 8.67
C ARG A 57 -1.15 8.60 8.02
N VAL A 58 -2.35 8.13 8.35
CA VAL A 58 -2.90 6.88 7.85
C VAL A 58 -4.21 7.21 7.14
N ASN A 59 -4.25 7.06 5.81
CA ASN A 59 -5.47 7.24 5.01
C ASN A 59 -5.41 6.33 3.79
N PHE A 60 -6.56 5.76 3.43
CA PHE A 60 -6.71 4.94 2.22
C PHE A 60 -6.54 5.75 0.94
N SER A 61 -6.83 7.07 0.95
CA SER A 61 -6.63 7.93 -0.24
C SER A 61 -5.19 7.92 -0.74
N PHE A 62 -4.22 7.80 0.17
CA PHE A 62 -2.79 7.79 -0.16
C PHE A 62 -2.41 6.62 -1.06
N PHE A 63 -3.10 5.48 -0.96
CA PHE A 63 -2.87 4.34 -1.85
C PHE A 63 -3.15 4.75 -3.31
N TRP A 64 -4.30 5.37 -3.55
CA TRP A 64 -4.72 5.75 -4.89
C TRP A 64 -3.93 6.94 -5.44
N GLU A 65 -3.56 7.89 -4.57
CA GLU A 65 -2.65 8.99 -4.90
C GLU A 65 -1.29 8.47 -5.35
N GLY A 66 -0.67 7.57 -4.57
CA GLY A 66 0.61 6.96 -4.90
C GLY A 66 0.54 6.12 -6.18
N ALA A 67 -0.51 5.31 -6.33
CA ALA A 67 -0.73 4.49 -7.51
C ALA A 67 -0.81 5.34 -8.78
N LYS A 68 -1.57 6.44 -8.77
CA LYS A 68 -1.70 7.34 -9.92
C LYS A 68 -0.44 8.15 -10.20
N GLN A 69 0.19 8.71 -9.16
CA GLN A 69 1.33 9.60 -9.32
C GLN A 69 2.57 8.89 -9.87
N HIS A 70 2.75 7.61 -9.54
CA HIS A 70 3.97 6.88 -9.81
C HIS A 70 3.77 5.65 -10.71
N ILE A 71 2.61 5.52 -11.37
CA ILE A 71 2.29 4.38 -12.24
C ILE A 71 3.36 4.13 -13.31
N GLY A 72 3.85 5.16 -13.98
CA GLY A 72 4.84 5.00 -15.06
C GLY A 72 6.16 4.40 -14.56
N ARG A 73 6.66 4.88 -13.41
CA ARG A 73 7.85 4.29 -12.76
C ARG A 73 7.57 2.88 -12.25
N GLY A 74 6.38 2.63 -11.72
CA GLY A 74 5.95 1.31 -11.28
C GLY A 74 5.94 0.29 -12.41
N VAL A 75 5.39 0.65 -13.57
CA VAL A 75 5.36 -0.20 -14.77
C VAL A 75 6.77 -0.46 -15.28
N LEU A 76 7.64 0.55 -15.32
CA LEU A 76 9.04 0.37 -15.72
C LEU A 76 9.77 -0.63 -14.82
N LEU A 77 9.67 -0.46 -13.50
CA LEU A 77 10.29 -1.37 -12.53
C LEU A 77 9.71 -2.79 -12.64
N TRP A 78 8.41 -2.90 -12.88
CA TRP A 78 7.75 -4.18 -13.08
C TRP A 78 8.22 -4.89 -14.34
N LEU A 79 8.33 -4.17 -15.46
CA LEU A 79 8.88 -4.70 -16.70
C LEU A 79 10.33 -5.13 -16.52
N LEU A 80 11.13 -4.38 -15.77
CA LEU A 80 12.51 -4.79 -15.44
C LEU A 80 12.51 -6.11 -14.66
N ILE A 81 11.68 -6.25 -13.63
CA ILE A 81 11.60 -7.49 -12.84
C ILE A 81 11.16 -8.69 -13.70
N VAL A 82 10.20 -8.50 -14.60
CA VAL A 82 9.64 -9.58 -15.43
C VAL A 82 10.57 -9.93 -16.61
N LEU A 83 11.20 -8.93 -17.24
CA LEU A 83 11.99 -9.11 -18.46
C LEU A 83 13.48 -9.31 -18.20
N ALA A 84 14.03 -8.88 -17.06
CA ALA A 84 15.45 -9.06 -16.78
C ALA A 84 15.88 -10.55 -16.75
N PRO A 85 15.16 -11.47 -16.09
CA PRO A 85 15.55 -12.88 -16.07
C PRO A 85 15.64 -13.53 -17.47
N PRO A 86 14.65 -13.42 -18.38
CA PRO A 86 14.78 -14.00 -19.71
C PRO A 86 15.86 -13.32 -20.54
N ILE A 87 16.07 -12.00 -20.41
CA ILE A 87 17.15 -11.29 -21.12
C ILE A 87 18.51 -11.85 -20.71
N MET A 88 18.76 -12.03 -19.41
CA MET A 88 20.03 -12.54 -18.87
C MET A 88 20.32 -13.99 -19.25
N ILE A 89 19.30 -14.80 -19.53
CA ILE A 89 19.47 -16.19 -19.98
C ILE A 89 19.76 -16.24 -21.48
N SER A 90 19.26 -15.27 -22.25
CA SER A 90 19.42 -15.18 -23.71
C SER A 90 20.67 -14.44 -24.19
N SER A 91 21.48 -13.90 -23.26
CA SER A 91 22.76 -13.21 -23.53
C SER A 91 23.96 -14.07 -23.16
#